data_AF-A0AAV9BEP6-F1
#
_entry.id   AF-A0AAV9BEP6-F1
#
_cell.length_a   1.000
_cell.length_b   1.000
_cell.length_c   1.000
_cell.angle_alpha   90.00
_cell.angle_beta   90.00
_cell.angle_gamma   90.00
#
_symmetry.space_group_name_H-M   'P 1'
#
loop_
_entity.id
_entity.type
_entity.pdbx_description
1 polymer ?
#
loop_
_entity_poly.entity_id
_entity_poly.type
_entity_poly.pdbx_seq_one_letter_code
_entity_poly.pdbx_strand_id
1 'polypeptide(L)' 'MECVICLEDLRIGDRCRILPNCRHEFHDPCIVRWLKTRAVTCPICRASAQVQHVNDSIV' A
#
# COMPACT_ATOMS: atom_id res chain seq x y z
N MET A 1 1.30 15.32 -1.82
CA MET A 1 0.81 14.09 -1.16
C MET A 1 2.02 13.49 -0.49
N GLU A 2 1.94 13.11 0.78
CA GLU A 2 3.11 12.71 1.58
C GLU A 2 3.14 11.20 1.83
N CYS A 3 4.33 10.61 1.79
CA CYS A 3 4.55 9.23 2.19
C CYS A 3 4.59 9.14 3.71
N VAL A 4 3.51 8.70 4.34
CA VAL A 4 3.41 8.61 5.82
C VAL A 4 4.42 7.65 6.47
N ILE A 5 5.15 6.87 5.68
CA ILE A 5 6.17 5.93 6.17
C ILE A 5 7.50 6.65 6.42
N CYS A 6 7.93 7.53 5.51
CA CYS A 6 9.18 8.30 5.63
C CYS A 6 8.96 9.78 5.93
N LEU A 7 7.72 10.26 5.89
CA LEU A 7 7.31 11.65 6.13
C LEU A 7 7.89 12.64 5.11
N GLU A 8 8.16 12.18 3.88
CA GLU A 8 8.57 13.03 2.75
C GLU A 8 7.48 13.14 1.68
N ASP A 9 7.50 14.23 0.92
CA ASP A 9 6.62 14.44 -0.24
C ASP A 9 6.83 13.37 -1.33
N LEU A 10 5.73 12.92 -1.92
CA LEU A 10 5.71 12.15 -3.16
C LEU A 10 5.88 13.11 -4.33
N ARG A 11 6.99 13.01 -5.06
CA ARG A 11 7.35 13.91 -6.16
C ARG A 11 7.19 13.26 -7.53
N ILE A 12 7.05 14.09 -8.57
CA ILE A 12 7.05 13.61 -9.95
C ILE A 12 8.40 12.95 -10.24
N GLY A 13 8.36 11.70 -10.71
CA GLY A 13 9.55 10.88 -10.96
C GLY A 13 9.87 9.89 -9.83
N ASP A 14 9.23 10.01 -8.67
CA ASP A 14 9.35 9.00 -7.62
C ASP A 14 8.66 7.70 -8.02
N ARG A 15 9.26 6.59 -7.59
CA ARG A 15 8.59 5.28 -7.69
C ARG A 15 7.59 5.16 -6.54
N CYS A 16 6.31 5.27 -6.88
CA CYS A 16 5.21 5.14 -5.93
C CYS A 16 4.41 3.85 -6.19
N ARG A 17 3.73 3.36 -5.15
CA ARG A 17 2.82 2.23 -5.25
C ARG A 17 1.51 2.57 -4.54
N ILE A 18 0.42 2.28 -5.22
CA ILE A 18 -0.95 2.44 -4.73
C ILE A 18 -1.46 1.08 -4.28
N LEU A 19 -2.00 0.99 -3.06
CA LEU A 19 -2.62 -0.25 -2.59
C LEU A 19 -4.00 -0.45 -3.23
N PRO A 20 -4.31 -1.62 -3.79
CA PRO A 20 -5.51 -1.83 -4.60
C PRO A 20 -6.82 -1.66 -3.80
N ASN A 21 -6.85 -2.08 -2.53
CA ASN A 21 -8.08 -2.10 -1.73
C ASN A 21 -8.48 -0.75 -1.13
N CYS A 22 -7.55 0.19 -1.00
CA CYS A 22 -7.79 1.47 -0.33
C CYS A 22 -7.26 2.68 -1.09
N ARG A 23 -6.53 2.47 -2.18
CA ARG A 23 -5.97 3.50 -3.06
C ARG A 23 -5.03 4.50 -2.39
N HIS A 24 -4.54 4.19 -1.19
CA HIS A 24 -3.48 4.98 -0.57
C HIS A 24 -2.14 4.75 -1.27
N GLU A 25 -1.40 5.83 -1.46
CA GLU A 25 -0.12 5.87 -2.18
C GLU A 25 1.05 6.07 -1.24
N PHE A 26 2.17 5.40 -1.53
CA PHE A 26 3.43 5.48 -0.78
C PHE A 26 4.60 5.34 -1.74
N HIS A 27 5.81 5.77 -1.34
CA HIS A 27 7.02 5.36 -2.06
C HIS A 27 7.11 3.83 -2.09
N ASP A 28 7.35 3.26 -3.27
CA ASP A 28 7.50 1.81 -3.49
C ASP A 28 8.49 1.15 -2.51
N PRO A 29 9.73 1.67 -2.32
CA PRO A 29 10.64 1.08 -1.34
C PRO A 29 10.13 1.17 0.10
N CYS A 30 9.38 2.21 0.45
CA CYS A 30 8.84 2.39 1.79
C CYS A 30 7.74 1.36 2.09
N ILE A 31 6.76 1.22 1.19
CA ILE A 31 5.67 0.25 1.40
C ILE A 31 6.17 -1.20 1.30
N VAL A 32 7.14 -1.50 0.42
CA VAL A 32 7.74 -2.85 0.35
C VAL A 32 8.45 -3.21 1.66
N ARG A 33 9.22 -2.28 2.25
CA ARG A 33 9.87 -2.52 3.56
C ARG A 33 8.84 -2.68 4.68
N TRP A 34 7.78 -1.88 4.67
CA TRP A 34 6.69 -1.98 5.64
C TRP A 34 6.03 -3.36 5.59
N LEU A 35 5.62 -3.82 4.40
CA LEU A 35 4.93 -5.11 4.23
C LEU A 35 5.82 -6.32 4.53
N LYS A 36 7.15 -6.19 4.43
CA LYS A 36 8.11 -7.25 4.81
C LYS A 36 8.34 -7.36 6.32
N THR A 37 8.21 -6.25 7.05
CA THR A 37 8.60 -6.17 8.48
C THR A 37 7.41 -6.18 9.43
N ARG A 38 6.20 -5.89 8.93
CA ARG A 38 4.97 -5.80 9.72
C ARG A 38 3.83 -6.57 9.05
N ALA A 39 2.64 -6.50 9.64
CA ALA A 39 1.41 -7.03 9.03
C ALA A 39 1.16 -6.42 7.64
N VAL A 40 0.68 -7.24 6.70
CA VAL A 40 0.40 -6.90 5.29
C VAL A 40 -0.85 -5.99 5.19
N THR A 41 -0.73 -4.77 5.71
CA THR A 41 -1.83 -3.81 5.92
C THR A 41 -1.40 -2.39 5.56
N CYS A 42 -2.37 -1.56 5.17
CA CYS A 42 -2.17 -0.15 4.86
C CYS A 42 -1.76 0.64 6.11
N PRO A 43 -0.68 1.43 6.06
CA PRO A 43 -0.27 2.30 7.18
C PRO A 43 -1.31 3.37 7.58
N ILE A 44 -2.21 3.75 6.66
CA ILE A 44 -3.20 4.81 6.88
C ILE A 44 -4.49 4.25 7.48
N CYS A 45 -5.12 3.28 6.80
CA CYS A 45 -6.45 2.79 7.16
C CYS A 45 -6.47 1.34 7.68
N ARG A 46 -5.30 0.68 7.77
CA ARG A 46 -5.14 -0.72 8.20
C ARG A 46 -5.86 -1.78 7.33
N ALA A 47 -6.45 -1.38 6.20
CA ALA A 47 -6.98 -2.32 5.22
C ALA A 47 -5.88 -3.28 4.73
N SER A 48 -6.22 -4.55 4.54
CA SER A 48 -5.27 -5.54 4.02
C SER A 48 -4.68 -5.09 2.67
N ALA A 49 -3.37 -5.24 2.50
CA ALA A 49 -2.67 -4.88 1.25
C ALA A 49 -2.75 -5.99 0.18
N GLN A 50 -3.24 -7.17 0.55
CA GLN A 50 -3.46 -8.30 -0.37
C GLN A 50 -4.72 -8.09 -1.21
N VAL A 51 -4.66 -8.39 -2.51
CA VAL A 51 -5.86 -8.45 -3.35
C VAL A 51 -6.75 -9.53 -2.77
N GLN A 52 -7.97 -9.18 -2.35
CA GLN A 52 -8.94 -10.20 -2.00
C GLN A 52 -9.23 -10.98 -3.28
N HIS A 53 -8.83 -12.24 -3.34
CA HIS A 53 -9.35 -13.15 -4.34
C HIS A 53 -10.85 -13.21 -4.07
N VAL A 54 -11.65 -12.56 -4.92
CA VAL A 54 -13.09 -12.76 -4.90
C VAL A 54 -13.30 -14.23 -5.20
N ASN A 55 -13.86 -14.95 -4.25
CA ASN A 55 -14.23 -16.34 -4.45
C ASN A 55 -15.38 -16.31 -5.47
N ASP A 56 -15.06 -16.46 -6.75
CA ASP A 56 -16.04 -16.77 -7.79
C ASP A 56 -16.51 -18.22 -7.58
N SER A 57 -17.20 -18.45 -6.47
CA SER A 57 -18.04 -19.62 -6.28
C SER A 57 -19.34 -19.33 -7.02
N ILE A 58 -19.34 -19.60 -8.32
CA ILE A 58 -20.57 -19.88 -9.04
C ILE A 58 -21.13 -21.16 -8.38
N VAL A 59 -22.24 -20.98 -7.67
CA VAL A 59 -23.10 -22.06 -7.16
C VAL A 59 -23.62 -22.94 -8.29
#